data_AF-A0A086KLN3-F1
#
_entry.id   AF-A0A086KLN3-F1
#
_cell.length_a   1.000
_cell.length_b   1.000
_cell.length_c   1.000
_cell.angle_alpha   90.00
_cell.angle_beta   90.00
_cell.angle_gamma   90.00
#
_symmetry.space_group_name_H-M   'P 1'
#
loop_
_entity.id
_entity.type
_entity.pdbx_description
1 polymer ?
#
loop_
_entity_poly.entity_id
_entity_poly.type
_entity_poly.pdbx_seq_one_letter_code
_entity_poly.pdbx_strand_id
1 'polypeptide(L)'
;AMLVTGESYAALTRDHVPDDPEEWRRIEETGDQVVYSDGCARIRGLAMSRSFGDFVAKEVRTPSPITAKPDIRRFYATWNDVLLLYSDGLHVDGEDWRTNFGMAKQCISSVPKISDVAVCLLQQAYGGGSSDNITVLATKFRKFRRQTSAKLRIFGGLAKRFSRERLLLEENWSFKLQGRNGFSLPMF
;
A
#
# COMPACT_ATOMS: atom_id res chain seq x y z
N ALA A 1 4.13 -6.32 -4.44
CA ALA A 1 3.35 -5.81 -3.28
C ALA A 1 2.37 -6.87 -2.78
N MET A 2 2.17 -6.98 -1.47
CA MET A 2 1.40 -8.05 -0.83
C MET A 2 0.56 -7.50 0.32
N LEU A 3 -0.67 -8.01 0.46
CA LEU A 3 -1.50 -7.84 1.66
C LEU A 3 -1.55 -9.16 2.41
N VAL A 4 -1.08 -9.18 3.65
CA VAL A 4 -1.16 -10.34 4.54
C VAL A 4 -2.43 -10.24 5.37
N THR A 5 -3.31 -11.23 5.24
CA THR A 5 -4.65 -11.27 5.85
C THR A 5 -4.74 -12.39 6.89
N GLY A 6 -3.87 -12.34 7.91
CA GLY A 6 -3.72 -13.41 8.90
C GLY A 6 -3.07 -14.66 8.32
N GLU A 7 -3.89 -15.67 8.01
CA GLU A 7 -3.41 -16.99 7.55
C GLU A 7 -3.25 -17.10 6.02
N SER A 8 -3.55 -16.04 5.28
CA SER A 8 -3.43 -15.99 3.81
C SER A 8 -2.82 -14.67 3.35
N TYR A 9 -2.62 -14.54 2.04
CA TYR A 9 -2.18 -13.30 1.40
C TYR A 9 -2.91 -13.02 0.09
N ALA A 10 -2.88 -11.76 -0.32
CA ALA A 10 -3.24 -11.33 -1.67
C ALA A 10 -2.03 -10.66 -2.34
N ALA A 11 -1.68 -11.12 -3.53
CA ALA A 11 -0.76 -10.42 -4.43
C ALA A 11 -1.46 -9.18 -5.00
N LEU A 12 -1.01 -8.01 -4.59
CA LEU A 12 -1.67 -6.74 -4.97
C LEU A 12 -1.22 -6.23 -6.33
N THR A 13 -0.06 -6.69 -6.79
CA THR A 13 0.55 -6.33 -8.06
C THR A 13 0.79 -7.58 -8.88
N ARG A 14 0.95 -7.39 -10.18
CA ARG A 14 1.53 -8.35 -11.11
C ARG A 14 2.82 -7.75 -11.63
N ASP A 15 3.88 -8.54 -11.71
CA ASP A 15 5.14 -8.04 -12.22
C ASP A 15 5.05 -7.86 -13.73
N HIS A 16 5.43 -6.66 -14.18
CA HIS A 16 5.43 -6.34 -15.60
C HIS A 16 6.75 -6.77 -16.23
N VAL A 17 6.90 -8.08 -16.40
CA VAL A 17 8.03 -8.70 -17.08
C VAL A 17 7.71 -8.92 -18.57
N PRO A 18 8.71 -8.97 -19.47
CA PRO A 18 8.46 -9.10 -20.90
C PRO A 18 7.73 -10.38 -21.32
N ASP A 19 7.81 -11.44 -20.52
CA ASP A 19 7.15 -12.74 -20.75
C ASP A 19 5.85 -12.97 -19.97
N ASP A 20 5.34 -11.92 -19.33
CA ASP A 20 3.94 -11.85 -18.97
C ASP A 20 3.08 -11.92 -20.25
N PRO A 21 2.10 -12.85 -20.38
CA PRO A 21 1.22 -12.96 -21.55
C PRO A 21 0.54 -11.67 -22.04
N GLU A 22 0.17 -10.74 -21.14
CA GLU A 22 -0.43 -9.47 -21.53
C GLU A 22 0.62 -8.48 -22.05
N GLU A 23 1.79 -8.45 -21.42
CA GLU A 23 2.90 -7.59 -21.82
C GLU A 23 3.54 -8.08 -23.11
N TRP A 24 3.75 -9.39 -23.24
CA TRP A 24 4.25 -10.05 -24.45
C TRP A 24 3.38 -9.70 -25.65
N ARG A 25 2.05 -9.83 -25.54
CA ARG A 25 1.13 -9.48 -26.64
C ARG A 25 1.27 -8.02 -27.06
N ARG A 26 1.33 -7.11 -26.07
CA ARG A 26 1.53 -5.67 -26.33
C ARG A 26 2.88 -5.39 -27.00
N ILE A 27 3.92 -6.12 -26.63
CA ILE A 27 5.27 -6.02 -27.21
C ILE A 27 5.27 -6.54 -28.65
N GLU A 28 4.64 -7.69 -28.92
CA GLU A 28 4.54 -8.24 -30.29
C GLU A 28 3.81 -7.30 -31.24
N GLU A 29 2.79 -6.59 -30.76
CA GLU A 29 2.06 -5.58 -31.55
C GLU A 29 2.95 -4.41 -32.03
N THR A 30 4.08 -4.15 -31.37
CA THR A 30 5.05 -3.14 -31.80
C THR A 30 6.07 -3.67 -32.82
N GLY A 31 6.07 -4.99 -33.06
CA GLY A 31 7.09 -5.68 -33.86
C GLY A 31 8.40 -5.89 -33.13
N ASP A 32 8.46 -5.58 -31.83
CA ASP A 32 9.61 -5.89 -30.99
C ASP A 32 9.61 -7.37 -30.59
N GLN A 33 10.80 -7.87 -30.23
CA GLN A 33 10.99 -9.25 -29.81
C GLN A 33 11.45 -9.32 -28.35
N VAL A 34 10.91 -10.28 -27.64
CA VAL A 34 11.39 -10.70 -26.32
C VAL A 34 12.56 -11.65 -26.52
N VAL A 35 13.70 -11.34 -25.90
CA VAL A 35 14.93 -12.13 -25.95
C VAL A 35 15.22 -12.66 -24.55
N TYR A 36 15.48 -13.95 -24.42
CA TYR A 36 15.93 -14.54 -23.16
C TYR A 36 17.46 -14.42 -23.04
N SER A 37 17.92 -13.74 -22.00
CA SER A 37 19.35 -13.62 -21.65
C SER A 37 19.52 -13.74 -20.14
N ASP A 38 20.52 -14.50 -19.72
CA ASP A 38 20.87 -14.69 -18.31
C ASP A 38 19.70 -15.20 -17.47
N GLY A 39 18.89 -16.09 -18.06
CA GLY A 39 17.73 -16.69 -17.40
C GLY A 39 16.48 -15.81 -17.32
N CYS A 40 16.50 -14.57 -17.86
CA CYS A 40 15.37 -13.65 -17.80
C CYS A 40 14.92 -13.20 -19.20
N ALA A 41 13.61 -12.97 -19.34
CA ALA A 41 13.04 -12.34 -20.52
C ALA A 41 13.40 -10.85 -20.57
N ARG A 42 13.85 -10.38 -21.72
CA ARG A 42 14.28 -8.99 -21.93
C ARG A 42 13.70 -8.41 -23.20
N ILE A 43 13.43 -7.10 -23.17
CA ILE A 43 13.08 -6.30 -24.33
C ILE A 43 14.03 -5.10 -24.41
N ARG A 44 14.73 -4.96 -25.55
CA ARG A 44 15.75 -3.91 -25.74
C ARG A 44 16.77 -3.84 -24.58
N GLY A 45 17.15 -5.01 -24.05
CA GLY A 45 18.08 -5.14 -22.92
C GLY A 45 17.46 -5.03 -21.52
N LEU A 46 16.20 -4.58 -21.40
CA LEU A 46 15.51 -4.38 -20.13
C LEU A 46 14.73 -5.61 -19.70
N ALA A 47 14.85 -5.99 -18.42
CA ALA A 47 14.11 -7.12 -17.82
C ALA A 47 12.70 -6.75 -17.36
N MET A 48 12.24 -5.54 -17.68
CA MET A 48 10.88 -5.05 -17.38
C MET A 48 10.24 -4.52 -18.66
N SER A 49 8.92 -4.64 -18.75
CA SER A 49 8.13 -4.15 -19.88
C SER A 49 7.45 -2.80 -19.58
N ARG A 50 7.53 -2.32 -18.34
CA ARG A 50 7.00 -1.03 -17.91
C ARG A 50 7.95 -0.32 -16.95
N SER A 51 8.17 0.97 -17.15
CA SER A 51 9.09 1.77 -16.33
C SER A 51 8.82 3.28 -16.43
N PHE A 52 9.33 4.05 -15.49
CA PHE A 52 9.61 5.47 -15.68
C PHE A 52 11.01 5.64 -16.29
N GLY A 53 11.28 6.77 -16.96
CA GLY A 53 12.58 6.95 -17.64
C GLY A 53 12.66 6.15 -18.94
N ASP A 54 13.76 5.45 -19.18
CA ASP A 54 14.03 4.60 -20.37
C ASP A 54 13.61 5.23 -21.70
N PHE A 55 13.84 6.54 -21.84
CA PHE A 55 13.34 7.31 -22.98
C PHE A 55 13.82 6.80 -24.33
N VAL A 56 15.05 6.25 -24.39
CA VAL A 56 15.61 5.67 -25.61
C VAL A 56 14.88 4.39 -26.03
N ALA A 57 14.43 3.60 -25.05
CA ALA A 57 13.75 2.35 -25.29
C ALA A 57 12.25 2.55 -25.54
N LYS A 58 11.69 3.68 -25.10
CA LYS A 58 10.30 4.09 -25.34
C LYS A 58 10.14 4.72 -26.71
N GLU A 59 9.25 4.16 -27.52
CA GLU A 59 8.88 4.81 -28.77
C GLU A 59 7.76 5.82 -28.55
N VAL A 60 7.68 6.80 -29.45
CA VAL A 60 6.53 7.73 -29.52
C VAL A 60 5.29 7.01 -30.09
N ARG A 61 5.44 5.76 -30.58
CA ARG A 61 4.37 4.95 -31.15
C ARG A 61 3.47 4.36 -30.07
N THR A 62 2.21 4.10 -30.43
CA THR A 62 1.22 3.46 -29.57
C THR A 62 0.69 2.19 -30.25
N PRO A 63 0.81 1.00 -29.62
CA PRO A 63 1.48 0.76 -28.34
C PRO A 63 3.00 0.99 -28.42
N SER A 64 3.64 1.25 -27.28
CA SER A 64 5.10 1.31 -27.14
C SER A 64 5.57 0.00 -26.49
N PRO A 65 6.74 -0.56 -26.87
CA PRO A 65 7.27 -1.80 -26.29
C PRO A 65 7.53 -1.70 -24.79
N ILE A 66 7.96 -0.52 -24.33
CA ILE A 66 8.06 -0.17 -22.91
C ILE A 66 7.12 0.99 -22.64
N THR A 67 6.32 0.90 -21.57
CA THR A 67 5.33 1.92 -21.25
C THR A 67 5.45 2.42 -19.81
N ALA A 68 5.14 3.71 -19.60
CA ALA A 68 5.01 4.29 -18.26
C ALA A 68 3.58 4.16 -17.70
N LYS A 69 2.66 3.51 -18.43
CA LYS A 69 1.27 3.34 -18.01
C LYS A 69 1.20 2.36 -16.83
N PRO A 70 0.74 2.79 -15.64
CA PRO A 70 0.63 1.90 -14.49
C PRO A 70 -0.54 0.92 -14.67
N ASP A 71 -0.45 -0.22 -13.98
CA ASP A 71 -1.62 -1.03 -13.65
C ASP A 71 -2.22 -0.53 -12.33
N ILE A 72 -3.52 -0.26 -12.32
CA ILE A 72 -4.24 0.29 -11.16
C ILE A 72 -5.28 -0.72 -10.72
N ARG A 73 -5.07 -1.29 -9.53
CA ARG A 73 -5.96 -2.25 -8.90
C ARG A 73 -6.53 -1.71 -7.59
N ARG A 74 -7.70 -2.20 -7.19
CA ARG A 74 -8.38 -1.82 -5.94
C ARG A 74 -8.68 -3.06 -5.14
N PHE A 75 -8.36 -3.01 -3.85
CA PHE A 75 -8.56 -4.10 -2.91
C PHE A 75 -9.19 -3.56 -1.62
N TYR A 76 -9.88 -4.44 -0.91
CA TYR A 76 -10.34 -4.17 0.45
C TYR A 76 -9.31 -4.67 1.45
N ALA A 77 -9.12 -3.92 2.53
CA ALA A 77 -8.26 -4.30 3.65
C ALA A 77 -8.97 -3.98 4.97
N THR A 78 -8.66 -4.76 5.99
CA THR A 78 -9.11 -4.59 7.37
C THR A 78 -7.99 -4.05 8.24
N TRP A 79 -8.31 -3.56 9.44
CA TRP A 79 -7.31 -3.10 10.41
C TRP A 79 -6.40 -4.20 10.96
N ASN A 80 -6.73 -5.47 10.72
CA ASN A 80 -5.90 -6.60 11.12
C ASN A 80 -4.85 -6.96 10.06
N ASP A 81 -4.97 -6.43 8.84
CA ASP A 81 -4.11 -6.78 7.72
C ASP A 81 -2.79 -6.01 7.77
N VAL A 82 -1.75 -6.61 7.20
CA VAL A 82 -0.43 -6.00 7.01
C VAL A 82 -0.19 -5.76 5.53
N LEU A 83 0.10 -4.52 5.15
CA LEU A 83 0.50 -4.15 3.80
C LEU A 83 2.03 -4.17 3.70
N LEU A 84 2.53 -4.91 2.71
CA LEU A 84 3.94 -4.99 2.36
C LEU A 84 4.15 -4.46 0.94
N LEU A 85 5.04 -3.48 0.80
CA LEU A 85 5.61 -3.06 -0.48
C LEU A 85 7.09 -3.40 -0.45
N TYR A 86 7.62 -4.00 -1.51
CA TYR A 86 9.02 -4.43 -1.56
C TYR A 86 9.53 -4.41 -2.99
N SER A 87 10.85 -4.27 -3.15
CA SER A 87 11.55 -4.49 -4.42
C SER A 87 11.69 -5.99 -4.72
N ASP A 88 11.91 -6.31 -5.99
CA ASP A 88 12.26 -7.65 -6.48
C ASP A 88 13.47 -8.25 -5.76
N GLY A 89 14.43 -7.44 -5.27
CA GLY A 89 15.52 -7.93 -4.42
C GLY A 89 15.08 -8.65 -3.13
N LEU A 90 13.82 -8.56 -2.70
CA LEU A 90 13.29 -9.42 -1.62
C LEU A 90 13.13 -10.88 -2.08
N HIS A 91 12.88 -11.09 -3.37
CA HIS A 91 12.68 -12.38 -3.98
C HIS A 91 14.03 -13.04 -4.25
N VAL A 92 14.28 -14.18 -3.62
CA VAL A 92 15.47 -14.98 -3.96
C VAL A 92 15.15 -15.84 -5.19
N ASP A 93 16.12 -16.03 -6.08
CA ASP A 93 15.92 -16.72 -7.36
C ASP A 93 15.18 -18.06 -7.23
N GLY A 94 14.11 -18.23 -8.00
CA GLY A 94 13.30 -19.46 -8.04
C GLY A 94 12.22 -19.56 -6.95
N GLU A 95 12.10 -18.57 -6.08
CA GLU A 95 10.99 -18.48 -5.14
C GLU A 95 9.70 -18.05 -5.84
N ASP A 96 8.56 -18.18 -5.16
CA ASP A 96 7.28 -17.63 -5.61
C ASP A 96 6.69 -16.68 -4.55
N TRP A 97 5.52 -16.11 -4.84
CA TRP A 97 4.80 -15.28 -3.86
C TRP A 97 4.48 -16.01 -2.55
N ARG A 98 4.38 -17.34 -2.57
CA ARG A 98 4.04 -18.15 -1.40
C ARG A 98 5.24 -18.26 -0.46
N THR A 99 6.46 -18.37 -0.98
CA THR A 99 7.67 -18.34 -0.16
C THR A 99 7.82 -17.00 0.55
N ASN A 100 7.69 -15.89 -0.20
CA ASN A 100 7.69 -14.53 0.37
C ASN A 100 6.62 -14.35 1.45
N PHE A 101 5.43 -14.93 1.24
CA PHE A 101 4.37 -14.93 2.25
C PHE A 101 4.75 -15.71 3.51
N GLY A 102 5.37 -16.89 3.36
CA GLY A 102 5.85 -17.68 4.48
C GLY A 102 6.83 -16.89 5.36
N MET A 103 7.81 -16.24 4.73
CA MET A 103 8.76 -15.34 5.40
C MET A 103 8.04 -14.18 6.09
N ALA A 104 7.12 -13.51 5.38
CA ALA A 104 6.34 -12.40 5.93
C ALA A 104 5.54 -12.84 7.16
N LYS A 105 4.85 -13.98 7.11
CA LYS A 105 4.06 -14.53 8.21
C LYS A 105 4.94 -14.85 9.42
N GLN A 106 6.10 -15.46 9.19
CA GLN A 106 7.08 -15.73 10.24
C GLN A 106 7.54 -14.42 10.89
N CYS A 107 8.04 -13.47 10.11
CA CYS A 107 8.50 -12.18 10.62
C CYS A 107 7.41 -11.42 11.39
N ILE A 108 6.17 -11.36 10.87
CA ILE A 108 5.02 -10.71 11.54
C ILE A 108 4.73 -11.37 12.90
N SER A 109 4.94 -12.67 13.04
CA SER A 109 4.69 -13.41 14.29
C SER A 109 5.85 -13.32 15.27
N SER A 110 7.08 -13.15 14.77
CA SER A 110 8.30 -13.14 15.58
C SER A 110 8.65 -11.78 16.16
N VAL A 111 8.15 -10.67 15.59
CA VAL A 111 8.51 -9.31 16.03
C VAL A 111 7.30 -8.49 16.49
N PRO A 112 7.44 -7.68 17.55
CA PRO A 112 6.31 -6.96 18.14
C PRO A 112 5.91 -5.70 17.36
N LYS A 113 6.87 -5.01 16.72
CA LYS A 113 6.64 -3.74 16.02
C LYS A 113 6.64 -3.96 14.51
N ILE A 114 5.75 -3.25 13.81
CA ILE A 114 5.66 -3.33 12.36
C ILE A 114 6.93 -2.85 11.65
N SER A 115 7.67 -1.90 12.24
CA SER A 115 8.97 -1.45 11.73
C SER A 115 9.98 -2.58 11.63
N ASP A 116 9.95 -3.49 12.61
CA ASP A 116 10.93 -4.56 12.76
C ASP A 116 10.61 -5.71 11.79
N VAL A 117 9.38 -5.79 11.27
CA VAL A 117 9.00 -6.74 10.21
C VAL A 117 9.79 -6.45 8.94
N ALA A 118 9.93 -5.17 8.56
CA ALA A 118 10.69 -4.79 7.37
C ALA A 118 12.17 -5.17 7.51
N VAL A 119 12.75 -4.98 8.70
CA VAL A 119 14.14 -5.37 9.00
C VAL A 119 14.30 -6.89 8.96
N CYS A 120 13.37 -7.64 9.56
CA CYS A 120 13.37 -9.11 9.54
C CYS A 120 13.34 -9.64 8.10
N LEU A 121 12.44 -9.12 7.26
CA LEU A 121 12.32 -9.54 5.86
C LEU A 121 13.60 -9.25 5.06
N LEU A 122 14.16 -8.06 5.24
CA LEU A 122 15.41 -7.68 4.59
C LEU A 122 16.55 -8.61 5.01
N GLN A 123 16.68 -8.92 6.30
CA GLN A 123 17.71 -9.83 6.80
C GLN A 123 17.54 -11.26 6.30
N GLN A 124 16.30 -11.75 6.20
CA GLN A 124 16.04 -13.08 5.64
C GLN A 124 16.39 -13.15 4.16
N ALA A 125 16.01 -12.15 3.35
CA ALA A 125 16.37 -12.13 1.93
C ALA A 125 17.88 -11.99 1.71
N TYR A 126 18.55 -11.11 2.47
CA TYR A 126 20.00 -10.96 2.42
C TYR A 126 20.72 -12.26 2.83
N GLY A 127 20.31 -12.88 3.95
CA GLY A 127 20.86 -14.16 4.41
C GLY A 127 20.52 -15.34 3.49
N GLY A 128 19.43 -15.24 2.73
CA GLY A 128 19.03 -16.19 1.70
C GLY A 128 19.84 -16.09 0.40
N GLY A 129 20.76 -15.11 0.30
CA GLY A 129 21.65 -14.95 -0.85
C GLY A 129 21.15 -13.97 -1.91
N SER A 130 20.17 -13.12 -1.60
CA SER A 130 19.79 -12.03 -2.51
C SER A 130 21.01 -11.18 -2.87
N SER A 131 21.22 -10.99 -4.17
CA SER A 131 22.37 -10.27 -4.74
C SER A 131 22.01 -8.85 -5.22
N ASP A 132 20.77 -8.43 -5.00
CA ASP A 132 20.24 -7.14 -5.46
C ASP A 132 19.90 -6.19 -4.30
N ASN A 133 19.52 -4.97 -4.62
CA ASN A 133 19.05 -3.96 -3.67
C ASN A 133 17.70 -4.37 -3.07
N ILE A 134 17.69 -4.52 -1.74
CA ILE A 134 16.51 -4.94 -0.99
C ILE A 134 15.87 -3.75 -0.31
N THR A 135 14.64 -3.43 -0.69
CA THR A 135 13.82 -2.40 -0.04
C THR A 135 12.50 -3.01 0.41
N VAL A 136 12.12 -2.77 1.67
CA VAL A 136 10.84 -3.24 2.23
C VAL A 136 10.17 -2.12 3.01
N LEU A 137 8.88 -1.93 2.76
CA LEU A 137 7.97 -1.10 3.53
C LEU A 137 6.87 -2.00 4.10
N ALA A 138 6.72 -1.97 5.42
CA ALA A 138 5.68 -2.69 6.14
C ALA A 138 4.79 -1.70 6.91
N THR A 139 3.48 -1.85 6.80
CA THR A 139 2.52 -1.01 7.52
C THR A 139 1.24 -1.76 7.91
N LYS A 140 0.55 -1.24 8.93
CA LYS A 140 -0.76 -1.72 9.39
C LYS A 140 -1.80 -0.63 9.24
N PHE A 141 -3.02 -1.03 8.90
CA PHE A 141 -4.13 -0.11 8.84
C PHE A 141 -4.58 0.25 10.24
N ARG A 142 -4.78 1.54 10.50
CA ARG A 142 -5.34 1.98 11.79
C ARG A 142 -6.83 1.68 11.78
N LYS A 143 -7.33 1.07 12.86
CA LYS A 143 -8.78 1.01 13.11
C LYS A 143 -9.29 2.44 13.13
N PHE A 144 -10.17 2.78 12.18
CA PHE A 144 -10.80 4.08 12.14
C PHE A 144 -11.66 4.23 13.40
N ARG A 145 -11.10 4.86 14.43
CA ARG A 145 -11.85 5.24 15.62
C ARG A 145 -12.54 6.54 15.29
N ARG A 146 -13.80 6.48 14.87
CA ARG A 146 -14.65 7.67 14.89
C ARG A 146 -14.94 7.99 16.36
N GLN A 147 -14.02 8.70 17.02
CA GLN A 147 -14.30 9.36 18.29
C GLN A 147 -15.14 10.59 17.95
N THR A 148 -16.45 10.39 17.81
CA THR A 148 -17.38 11.51 17.91
C THR A 148 -17.20 12.10 19.31
N SER A 149 -16.84 13.38 19.36
CA SER A 149 -16.79 14.17 20.60
C SER A 149 -17.89 15.21 20.55
N ALA A 150 -18.50 15.48 21.70
CA ALA A 150 -19.50 16.53 21.85
C ALA A 150 -18.98 17.52 22.88
N LYS A 151 -19.17 18.81 22.59
CA LYS A 151 -18.87 19.91 23.51
C LYS A 151 -20.12 20.74 23.68
N LEU A 152 -20.54 20.97 24.92
CA LEU A 152 -21.51 22.02 25.24
C LEU A 152 -20.75 23.33 25.37
N ARG A 153 -21.15 24.36 24.63
CA ARG A 153 -20.61 25.72 24.76
C ARG A 153 -21.74 26.67 25.10
N ILE A 154 -21.66 27.30 26.26
CA ILE A 154 -22.59 28.34 26.68
C ILE A 154 -21.91 29.68 26.42
N PHE A 155 -22.55 30.52 25.61
CA PHE A 155 -22.11 31.88 25.33
C PHE A 155 -23.00 32.87 26.06
N GLY A 156 -22.39 33.93 26.58
CA GLY A 156 -23.08 35.03 27.25
C GLY A 156 -22.79 36.35 26.57
N GLY A 157 -23.85 37.12 26.33
CA GLY A 157 -23.78 38.49 25.83
C GLY A 157 -25.11 39.20 26.07
N LEU A 158 -25.07 40.49 26.38
CA LEU A 158 -26.25 41.34 26.33
C LEU A 158 -26.63 41.52 24.86
N ALA A 159 -27.92 41.45 24.53
CA ALA A 159 -28.47 41.64 23.17
C ALA A 159 -28.29 43.07 22.61
N LYS A 160 -27.26 43.81 23.03
CA LYS A 160 -26.86 45.08 22.43
C LYS A 160 -25.84 44.79 21.33
N ARG A 161 -26.19 45.24 20.11
CA ARG A 161 -25.61 45.08 18.76
C ARG A 161 -24.07 45.04 18.58
N PHE A 162 -23.25 45.17 19.63
CA PHE A 162 -21.79 45.25 19.54
C PHE A 162 -20.99 44.52 20.64
N SER A 163 -21.60 43.77 21.57
CA SER A 163 -20.79 43.00 22.54
C SER A 163 -20.32 41.67 21.96
N ARG A 164 -19.00 41.44 21.93
CA ARG A 164 -18.42 40.12 21.61
C ARG A 164 -19.02 39.07 22.54
N GLU A 165 -19.58 38.02 21.96
CA GLU A 165 -20.04 36.84 22.69
C GLU A 165 -18.89 36.29 23.53
N ARG A 166 -19.07 36.23 24.85
CA ARG A 166 -18.08 35.65 25.75
C ARG A 166 -18.44 34.19 25.98
N LEU A 167 -17.51 33.27 25.71
CA LEU A 167 -17.65 31.88 26.12
C LEU A 167 -17.69 31.84 27.66
N LEU A 168 -18.83 31.45 28.22
CA LEU A 168 -19.05 31.34 29.66
C LEU A 168 -18.65 29.97 30.17
N LEU A 169 -18.95 28.92 29.41
CA LEU A 169 -18.73 27.54 29.80
C LEU A 169 -18.43 26.68 28.58
N GLU A 170 -17.42 25.82 28.69
CA GLU A 170 -17.17 24.72 27.76
C GLU A 170 -17.08 23.41 28.55
N GLU A 171 -17.99 22.48 28.29
CA GLU A 171 -18.00 21.15 28.92
C GLU A 171 -17.86 20.03 27.90
N ASN A 172 -17.12 18.98 28.25
CA ASN A 172 -17.03 17.78 27.43
C ASN A 172 -18.27 16.90 27.65
N TRP A 173 -19.12 16.83 26.63
CA TRP A 173 -20.37 16.06 26.63
C TRP A 173 -20.26 14.77 25.83
N SER A 174 -19.04 14.32 25.51
CA SER A 174 -18.80 13.12 24.71
C SER A 174 -19.35 11.84 25.36
N PHE A 175 -19.57 11.83 26.68
CA PHE A 175 -20.24 10.72 27.38
C PHE A 175 -21.69 10.52 26.90
N LYS A 176 -22.39 11.58 26.46
CA LYS A 176 -23.76 11.49 25.92
C LYS A 176 -23.82 10.82 24.54
N LEU A 177 -22.68 10.64 23.88
CA LEU A 177 -22.59 9.99 22.57
C LEU A 177 -22.51 8.46 22.67
N GLN A 178 -22.42 7.89 23.87
CA GLN A 178 -22.21 6.44 24.08
C GLN A 178 -23.52 5.62 24.10
N GLY A 179 -24.69 6.24 23.84
CA GLY A 179 -26.00 5.57 23.80
C GLY A 179 -26.42 5.13 22.39
N ARG A 180 -26.83 3.85 22.26
CA ARG A 180 -27.41 3.27 21.04
C ARG A 180 -28.64 4.08 20.56
N ASN A 181 -28.71 4.33 19.26
CA ASN A 181 -29.90 4.75 18.48
C ASN A 181 -30.78 5.86 19.09
N GLY A 182 -30.36 7.12 18.96
CA GLY A 182 -31.26 8.26 19.16
C GLY A 182 -30.52 9.47 19.72
N PHE A 183 -30.07 10.36 18.84
CA PHE A 183 -29.60 11.67 19.25
C PHE A 183 -30.82 12.53 19.57
N SER A 184 -31.18 12.64 20.85
CA SER A 184 -32.03 13.75 21.33
C SER A 184 -31.16 14.65 22.20
N LEU A 185 -30.89 15.87 21.72
CA LEU A 185 -30.46 16.92 22.62
C LEU A 185 -31.69 17.33 23.43
N PRO A 186 -31.58 17.49 24.77
CA PRO A 186 -32.62 18.20 25.49
C PRO A 186 -32.70 19.61 24.90
N MET A 187 -33.83 19.90 24.23
CA MET A 187 -34.20 21.29 23.96
C MET A 187 -34.41 21.93 25.34
N PHE A 188 -33.55 22.89 25.67
CA PHE A 188 -33.86 23.88 26.70
C PHE A 188 -34.79 24.93 26.09
#